data_AF-A0AAX2DSL9-F1
#
_entry.id   AF-A0AAX2DSL9-F1
#
_cell.length_a   1.000
_cell.length_b   1.000
_cell.length_c   1.000
_cell.angle_alpha   90.00
_cell.angle_beta   90.00
_cell.angle_gamma   90.00
#
_symmetry.space_group_name_H-M   'P 1'
#
loop_
_entity.id
_entity.type
_entity.pdbx_description
1 polymer ?
#
loop_
_entity_poly.entity_id
_entity_poly.type
_entity_poly.pdbx_seq_one_letter_code
_entity_poly.pdbx_strand_id
1 'polypeptide(L)'
;MRKIIGMLLITMCCVIFTPMTKVQAETVPLPAPIIEAFPVEAIAEVFAEELGKESVNDIITQDDLDTITVIALPGLDLTGEDLNVLNNEVFPNAVELGIWSNNIGEMPSLSASLPSLKNIQANSANITSFPNEVYPNLTTVDMSGNKFGLNIPHFFGMENLIDVNLEDAGLSGFVEKDIWMNLTNLDTLLLYQNHLISIPEEIFQSKQLSSWSFDEQTATYPKTTIKQGENLDVFIPFVYQALDFIAASPRNIIIIRDNGSTLYEPEYPTYEGSYMYTIDTAFLAPGEHLLEISLGYNDGEYLGWYDFPVTITE
;
A
#
# COMPACT_ATOMS: atom_id res chain seq x y z
N MET A 1 -20.22 -24.77 -20.81
CA MET A 1 -19.85 -23.45 -21.35
C MET A 1 -18.87 -22.86 -20.35
N ARG A 2 -17.60 -22.64 -20.74
CA ARG A 2 -16.60 -22.05 -19.83
C ARG A 2 -17.04 -20.64 -19.45
N LYS A 3 -17.48 -20.43 -18.22
CA LYS A 3 -17.63 -19.08 -17.67
C LYS A 3 -16.25 -18.64 -17.20
N ILE A 4 -15.51 -18.04 -18.12
CA ILE A 4 -14.30 -17.30 -17.76
C ILE A 4 -14.80 -16.12 -16.93
N ILE A 5 -14.42 -16.06 -15.65
CA ILE A 5 -14.51 -14.83 -14.87
C ILE A 5 -13.41 -13.92 -15.41
N GLY A 6 -13.72 -13.31 -16.55
CA GLY A 6 -12.94 -12.27 -17.15
C GLY A 6 -13.07 -11.04 -16.28
N MET A 7 -11.95 -10.68 -15.67
CA MET A 7 -11.60 -9.33 -15.23
C MET A 7 -12.42 -8.28 -15.99
N LEU A 8 -12.97 -7.32 -15.25
CA LEU A 8 -13.39 -6.06 -15.83
C LEU A 8 -12.15 -5.51 -16.55
N LEU A 9 -12.08 -5.68 -17.87
CA LEU A 9 -11.03 -5.14 -18.72
C LEU A 9 -11.29 -3.64 -18.78
N ILE A 10 -10.82 -2.92 -17.77
CA ILE A 10 -10.73 -1.47 -17.82
C ILE A 10 -9.61 -1.22 -18.82
N THR A 11 -10.01 -0.87 -20.04
CA THR A 11 -9.14 -0.29 -21.05
C THR A 11 -8.28 0.76 -20.38
N MET A 12 -6.98 0.52 -20.36
CA MET A 12 -5.92 1.47 -20.06
C MET A 12 -6.11 2.66 -21.00
N CYS A 13 -6.94 3.62 -20.57
CA CYS A 13 -6.96 4.93 -21.17
C CYS A 13 -5.59 5.50 -20.85
N CYS A 14 -4.73 5.63 -21.86
CA CYS A 14 -3.60 6.54 -21.80
C CYS A 14 -4.17 7.92 -21.46
N VAL A 15 -4.22 8.25 -20.16
CA VAL A 15 -4.39 9.61 -19.71
C VAL A 15 -3.08 10.27 -20.08
N ILE A 16 -3.11 10.94 -21.22
CA ILE A 16 -2.08 11.90 -21.60
C ILE A 16 -2.12 12.92 -20.47
N PHE A 17 -1.19 12.81 -19.52
CA PHE A 17 -1.00 13.80 -18.47
C PHE A 17 -0.57 15.09 -19.17
N THR A 18 -1.55 15.92 -19.54
CA THR A 18 -1.29 17.33 -19.65
C THR A 18 -0.84 17.77 -18.26
N PRO A 19 0.33 18.39 -18.09
CA PRO A 19 0.72 18.89 -16.79
C PRO A 19 -0.38 19.83 -16.33
N MET A 20 -1.14 19.41 -15.32
CA MET A 20 -1.96 20.35 -14.57
C MET A 20 -0.97 21.36 -14.02
N THR A 21 -1.12 22.59 -14.46
CA THR A 21 -0.50 23.73 -13.80
C THR A 21 -1.11 23.72 -12.39
N LYS A 22 -0.36 23.19 -11.41
CA LYS A 22 -0.70 23.34 -9.99
C LYS A 22 -0.86 24.84 -9.77
N VAL A 23 -2.09 25.26 -9.48
CA VAL A 23 -2.34 26.57 -8.89
C VAL A 23 -1.76 26.45 -7.49
N GLN A 24 -0.52 26.89 -7.33
CA GLN A 24 0.09 27.05 -6.01
C GLN A 24 -0.79 28.06 -5.28
N ALA A 25 -1.37 27.65 -4.15
CA ALA A 25 -2.02 28.58 -3.25
C ALA A 25 -1.03 29.72 -2.95
N GLU A 26 -1.53 30.97 -2.95
CA GLU A 26 -0.71 32.13 -2.62
C GLU A 26 -0.08 31.90 -1.24
N THR A 27 1.25 31.77 -1.20
CA THR A 27 2.05 31.65 0.03
C THR A 27 1.73 32.82 0.95
N VAL A 28 1.66 32.60 2.26
CA VAL A 28 1.43 33.68 3.23
C VAL A 28 2.75 34.43 3.40
N PRO A 29 2.88 35.69 2.99
CA PRO A 29 4.19 36.35 3.03
C PRO A 29 4.69 36.51 4.47
N LEU A 30 5.79 35.85 4.80
CA LEU A 30 6.51 36.03 6.07
C LEU A 30 7.22 37.40 6.10
N PRO A 31 7.34 38.05 7.27
CA PRO A 31 6.91 37.59 8.60
C PRO A 31 5.40 37.67 8.83
N ALA A 32 4.83 36.63 9.43
CA ALA A 32 3.40 36.54 9.75
C ALA A 32 3.16 35.79 11.07
N PRO A 33 2.00 35.96 11.73
CA PRO A 33 1.59 35.08 12.82
C PRO A 33 1.54 33.60 12.40
N ILE A 34 1.90 32.68 13.30
CA ILE A 34 1.91 31.23 13.01
C ILE A 34 0.55 30.75 12.51
N ILE A 35 -0.54 31.17 13.15
CA ILE A 35 -1.91 30.77 12.79
C ILE A 35 -2.36 31.33 11.43
N GLU A 36 -1.72 32.39 10.94
CA GLU A 36 -1.97 32.90 9.57
C GLU A 36 -1.20 32.06 8.54
N ALA A 37 0.05 31.68 8.83
CA ALA A 37 0.85 30.80 7.97
C ALA A 37 0.28 29.37 7.92
N PHE A 38 -0.20 28.85 9.06
CA PHE A 38 -0.74 27.49 9.20
C PHE A 38 -2.13 27.55 9.85
N PRO A 39 -3.22 27.73 9.07
CA PRO A 39 -4.57 27.94 9.58
C PRO A 39 -5.26 26.65 10.06
N VAL A 40 -4.53 25.79 10.77
CA VAL A 40 -5.00 24.60 11.46
C VAL A 40 -4.47 24.68 12.89
N GLU A 41 -5.36 24.80 13.87
CA GLU A 41 -5.01 25.06 15.28
C GLU A 41 -3.97 24.05 15.80
N ALA A 42 -4.19 22.76 15.60
CA ALA A 42 -3.27 21.71 16.04
C ALA A 42 -1.86 21.83 15.41
N ILE A 43 -1.77 22.18 14.13
CA ILE A 43 -0.47 22.37 13.44
C ILE A 43 0.22 23.65 13.94
N ALA A 44 -0.54 24.74 14.09
CA ALA A 44 0.00 26.00 14.59
C ALA A 44 0.50 25.88 16.04
N GLU A 45 -0.19 25.13 16.89
CA GLU A 45 0.25 24.84 18.26
C GLU A 45 1.57 24.08 18.29
N VAL A 46 1.73 23.06 17.44
CA VAL A 46 3.01 22.32 17.32
C VAL A 46 4.14 23.25 16.88
N PHE A 47 3.91 24.10 15.87
CA PHE A 47 4.96 25.03 15.43
C PHE A 47 5.26 26.11 16.46
N ALA A 48 4.28 26.57 17.24
CA ALA A 48 4.53 27.48 18.35
C ALA A 48 5.44 26.82 19.40
N GLU A 49 5.18 25.57 19.75
CA GLU A 49 6.01 24.80 20.69
C GLU A 49 7.43 24.58 20.15
N GLU A 50 7.56 24.06 18.92
CA GLU A 50 8.85 23.74 18.28
C GLU A 50 9.75 24.98 18.15
N LEU A 51 9.15 26.13 17.85
CA LEU A 51 9.87 27.40 17.70
C LEU A 51 10.05 28.17 19.02
N GLY A 52 9.60 27.61 20.16
CA GLY A 52 9.71 28.25 21.47
C GLY A 52 8.91 29.54 21.60
N LYS A 53 7.78 29.64 20.91
CA LYS A 53 6.85 30.77 20.92
C LYS A 53 5.77 30.55 21.98
N GLU A 54 5.25 31.62 22.57
CA GLU A 54 4.25 31.54 23.65
C GLU A 54 2.82 31.42 23.11
N SER A 55 2.59 31.83 21.86
CA SER A 55 1.26 31.82 21.24
C SER A 55 1.33 31.54 19.75
N VAL A 56 0.28 30.91 19.20
CA VAL A 56 0.04 30.80 17.76
C VAL A 56 -0.12 32.16 17.05
N ASN A 57 -0.30 33.25 17.80
CA ASN A 57 -0.32 34.62 17.28
C ASN A 57 1.08 35.27 17.21
N ASP A 58 2.11 34.61 17.74
CA ASP A 58 3.47 35.12 17.66
C ASP A 58 3.96 35.11 16.21
N ILE A 59 4.78 36.09 15.87
CA ILE A 59 5.29 36.25 14.50
C ILE A 59 6.44 35.27 14.28
N ILE A 60 6.38 34.60 13.13
CA ILE A 60 7.47 33.79 12.59
C ILE A 60 8.06 34.43 11.34
N THR A 61 9.34 34.16 11.10
CA THR A 61 10.07 34.54 9.89
C THR A 61 10.53 33.28 9.13
N GLN A 62 11.06 33.45 7.92
CA GLN A 62 11.73 32.34 7.23
C GLN A 62 12.92 31.81 8.02
N ASP A 63 13.68 32.67 8.71
CA ASP A 63 14.80 32.25 9.56
C ASP A 63 14.32 31.31 10.69
N ASP A 64 13.11 31.50 11.22
CA ASP A 64 12.51 30.59 12.20
C ASP A 64 12.23 29.22 11.55
N LEU A 65 11.58 29.18 10.37
CA LEU A 65 11.28 27.92 9.65
C LEU A 65 12.54 27.18 9.19
N ASP A 66 13.61 27.92 8.85
CA ASP A 66 14.90 27.34 8.48
C ASP A 66 15.56 26.57 9.62
N THR A 67 15.18 26.81 10.89
CA THR A 67 15.67 26.03 12.03
C THR A 67 15.01 24.65 12.15
N ILE A 68 13.84 24.47 11.53
CA ILE A 68 13.07 23.23 11.65
C ILE A 68 13.74 22.13 10.81
N THR A 69 14.13 21.05 11.49
CA THR A 69 14.72 19.86 10.85
C THR A 69 13.78 18.65 10.88
N VAL A 70 12.82 18.64 11.79
CA VAL A 70 11.82 17.58 11.96
C VAL A 70 10.46 18.25 12.10
N ILE A 71 9.47 17.79 11.33
CA ILE A 71 8.07 18.20 11.49
C ILE A 71 7.33 17.02 12.11
N ALA A 72 7.04 17.10 13.41
CA ALA A 72 6.38 16.05 14.17
C ALA A 72 4.92 16.44 14.49
N LEU A 73 3.97 15.87 13.75
CA LEU A 73 2.53 16.05 13.88
C LEU A 73 1.77 14.74 14.22
N PRO A 74 2.23 13.91 15.18
CA PRO A 74 1.59 12.62 15.43
C PRO A 74 0.31 12.71 16.28
N GLY A 75 -0.70 11.90 15.96
CA GLY A 75 -1.84 11.70 16.85
C GLY A 75 -2.77 12.91 17.02
N LEU A 76 -2.83 13.78 16.01
CA LEU A 76 -3.56 15.06 16.05
C LEU A 76 -4.92 15.00 15.34
N ASP A 77 -5.35 13.81 14.90
CA ASP A 77 -6.55 13.58 14.08
C ASP A 77 -6.55 14.39 12.77
N LEU A 78 -5.35 14.66 12.23
CA LEU A 78 -5.19 15.45 11.01
C LEU A 78 -5.67 14.66 9.79
N THR A 79 -6.33 15.36 8.89
CA THR A 79 -6.66 14.90 7.54
C THR A 79 -5.59 15.35 6.53
N GLY A 80 -5.66 14.81 5.32
CA GLY A 80 -4.84 15.29 4.20
C GLY A 80 -5.08 16.75 3.84
N GLU A 81 -6.31 17.26 4.04
CA GLU A 81 -6.63 18.67 3.85
C GLU A 81 -5.93 19.54 4.90
N ASP A 82 -5.88 19.09 6.15
CA ASP A 82 -5.15 19.78 7.22
C ASP A 82 -3.65 19.80 6.93
N LEU A 83 -3.07 18.65 6.55
CA LEU A 83 -1.64 18.57 6.20
C LEU A 83 -1.27 19.42 4.99
N ASN A 84 -2.22 19.67 4.08
CA ASN A 84 -1.96 20.47 2.89
C ASN A 84 -1.59 21.93 3.22
N VAL A 85 -1.90 22.43 4.43
CA VAL A 85 -1.49 23.78 4.86
C VAL A 85 0.02 23.94 4.99
N LEU A 86 0.78 22.84 5.12
CA LEU A 86 2.24 22.87 5.09
C LEU A 86 2.78 23.44 3.77
N ASN A 87 2.01 23.37 2.67
CA ASN A 87 2.38 23.97 1.38
C ASN A 87 2.32 25.50 1.35
N ASN A 88 1.82 26.16 2.41
CA ASN A 88 1.81 27.62 2.50
C ASN A 88 3.23 28.18 2.59
N GLU A 89 4.15 27.43 3.20
CA GLU A 89 5.54 27.82 3.44
C GLU A 89 6.52 26.73 3.00
N VAL A 90 7.81 27.08 3.04
CA VAL A 90 8.90 26.14 2.73
C VAL A 90 9.72 25.90 4.00
N PHE A 91 10.07 24.65 4.25
CA PHE A 91 10.95 24.19 5.32
C PHE A 91 12.25 23.66 4.69
N PRO A 92 13.24 24.52 4.38
CA PRO A 92 14.37 24.13 3.54
C PRO A 92 15.26 23.07 4.18
N ASN A 93 15.23 22.96 5.50
CA ASN A 93 16.09 22.07 6.28
C ASN A 93 15.32 20.92 6.94
N ALA A 94 14.00 20.81 6.75
CA ALA A 94 13.21 19.69 7.25
C ALA A 94 13.60 18.41 6.51
N VAL A 95 14.17 17.46 7.24
CA VAL A 95 14.62 16.15 6.74
C VAL A 95 13.69 15.02 7.15
N GLU A 96 12.78 15.26 8.11
CA GLU A 96 11.85 14.25 8.62
C GLU A 96 10.44 14.81 8.77
N LEU A 97 9.45 14.02 8.35
CA LEU A 97 8.03 14.27 8.55
C LEU A 97 7.42 13.10 9.33
N GLY A 98 7.01 13.37 10.57
CA GLY A 98 6.30 12.43 11.44
C GLY A 98 4.82 12.76 11.51
N ILE A 99 3.96 11.91 10.96
CA ILE A 99 2.50 12.11 10.88
C ILE A 99 1.74 10.84 11.28
N TRP A 100 2.38 9.94 12.05
CA TRP A 100 1.78 8.69 12.49
C TRP A 100 0.53 8.90 13.36
N SER A 101 -0.34 7.89 13.39
CA SER A 101 -1.57 7.91 14.22
C SER A 101 -2.55 9.05 13.90
N ASN A 102 -2.61 9.52 12.65
CA ASN A 102 -3.60 10.50 12.17
C ASN A 102 -4.73 9.85 11.36
N ASN A 103 -5.59 10.70 10.76
CA ASN A 103 -6.72 10.29 9.94
C ASN A 103 -6.59 10.86 8.50
N ILE A 104 -5.44 10.64 7.87
CA ILE A 104 -5.00 11.39 6.69
C ILE A 104 -5.93 11.19 5.48
N GLY A 105 -6.31 9.95 5.17
CA GLY A 105 -6.96 9.65 3.90
C GLY A 105 -5.98 9.88 2.74
N GLU A 106 -6.26 10.83 1.86
CA GLU A 106 -5.37 11.14 0.73
C GLU A 106 -4.21 12.02 1.18
N MET A 107 -2.97 11.53 1.06
CA MET A 107 -1.79 12.31 1.42
C MET A 107 -1.56 13.45 0.41
N PRO A 108 -1.42 14.72 0.85
CA PRO A 108 -1.16 15.83 -0.06
C PRO A 108 0.28 15.75 -0.61
N SER A 109 0.50 16.38 -1.76
CA SER A 109 1.85 16.61 -2.28
C SER A 109 2.55 17.68 -1.45
N LEU A 110 3.62 17.32 -0.76
CA LEU A 110 4.42 18.21 0.11
C LEU A 110 5.86 18.42 -0.41
N SER A 111 6.15 17.99 -1.63
CA SER A 111 7.51 18.06 -2.22
C SER A 111 8.03 19.49 -2.37
N ALA A 112 7.14 20.46 -2.61
CA ALA A 112 7.50 21.87 -2.69
C ALA A 112 7.82 22.49 -1.32
N SER A 113 7.04 22.13 -0.28
CA SER A 113 7.27 22.59 1.10
C SER A 113 8.46 21.90 1.78
N LEU A 114 8.74 20.64 1.42
CA LEU A 114 9.73 19.79 2.08
C LEU A 114 10.82 19.32 1.09
N PRO A 115 11.60 20.25 0.48
CA PRO A 115 12.56 19.91 -0.58
C PRO A 115 13.73 19.04 -0.09
N SER A 116 14.01 19.05 1.22
CA SER A 116 15.13 18.32 1.85
C SER A 116 14.70 17.02 2.54
N LEU A 117 13.43 16.61 2.37
CA LEU A 117 12.86 15.46 3.09
C LEU A 117 13.60 14.16 2.76
N LYS A 118 13.97 13.44 3.81
CA LYS A 118 14.67 12.14 3.75
C LYS A 118 13.88 11.00 4.36
N ASN A 119 13.09 11.30 5.39
CA ASN A 119 12.34 10.32 6.15
C ASN A 119 10.86 10.72 6.28
N ILE A 120 9.95 9.78 6.01
CA ILE A 120 8.52 9.90 6.32
C ILE A 120 8.16 8.80 7.30
N GLN A 121 7.66 9.18 8.47
CA GLN A 121 7.07 8.29 9.47
C GLN A 121 5.57 8.53 9.51
N ALA A 122 4.80 7.65 8.88
CA ALA A 122 3.35 7.78 8.71
C ALA A 122 2.61 6.48 9.04
N ASN A 123 3.16 5.71 9.99
CA ASN A 123 2.55 4.46 10.43
C ASN A 123 1.17 4.71 11.08
N SER A 124 0.22 3.82 10.81
CA SER A 124 -1.14 3.86 11.37
C SER A 124 -1.86 5.20 11.19
N ALA A 125 -1.66 5.88 10.06
CA ALA A 125 -2.19 7.23 9.80
C ALA A 125 -3.45 7.26 8.91
N ASN A 126 -4.09 6.10 8.72
CA ASN A 126 -5.28 5.92 7.88
C ASN A 126 -5.11 6.46 6.44
N ILE A 127 -3.90 6.35 5.87
CA ILE A 127 -3.61 6.78 4.51
C ILE A 127 -4.29 5.82 3.52
N THR A 128 -4.98 6.39 2.54
CA THR A 128 -5.67 5.67 1.45
C THR A 128 -5.01 5.87 0.08
N SER A 129 -4.16 6.88 -0.06
CA SER A 129 -3.36 7.11 -1.26
C SER A 129 -2.11 7.93 -0.93
N PHE A 130 -1.03 7.66 -1.66
CA PHE A 130 0.24 8.38 -1.56
C PHE A 130 0.60 8.97 -2.94
N PRO A 131 0.95 10.26 -3.03
CA PRO A 131 1.08 10.93 -4.32
C PRO A 131 2.38 10.54 -5.05
N ASN A 132 2.29 10.45 -6.39
CA ASN A 132 3.47 10.30 -7.24
C ASN A 132 4.12 11.67 -7.47
N GLU A 133 5.12 12.00 -6.68
CA GLU A 133 5.79 13.29 -6.66
C GLU A 133 7.30 13.11 -6.51
N VAL A 134 8.06 14.11 -6.93
CA VAL A 134 9.52 14.05 -6.87
C VAL A 134 10.00 14.45 -5.47
N TYR A 135 10.45 13.46 -4.69
CA TYR A 135 11.19 13.67 -3.45
C TYR A 135 12.63 13.17 -3.65
N PRO A 136 13.53 14.01 -4.17
CA PRO A 136 14.83 13.57 -4.66
C PRO A 136 15.78 13.13 -3.53
N ASN A 137 15.46 13.46 -2.28
CA ASN A 137 16.29 13.14 -1.11
C ASN A 137 15.68 12.05 -0.23
N LEU A 138 14.49 11.54 -0.57
CA LEU A 138 13.76 10.59 0.25
C LEU A 138 14.44 9.22 0.24
N THR A 139 14.82 8.74 1.41
CA THR A 139 15.52 7.46 1.60
C THR A 139 14.69 6.46 2.39
N THR A 140 13.79 6.91 3.25
CA THR A 140 13.04 6.04 4.15
C THR A 140 11.57 6.46 4.22
N VAL A 141 10.68 5.47 4.10
CA VAL A 141 9.25 5.64 4.26
C VAL A 141 8.70 4.51 5.10
N ASP A 142 8.07 4.86 6.22
CA ASP A 142 7.22 3.95 7.00
C ASP A 142 5.76 4.34 6.85
N MET A 143 5.01 3.53 6.12
CA MET A 143 3.56 3.65 5.93
C MET A 143 2.85 2.36 6.36
N SER A 144 3.41 1.63 7.32
CA SER A 144 2.77 0.45 7.91
C SER A 144 1.43 0.78 8.58
N GLY A 145 0.50 -0.18 8.65
CA GLY A 145 -0.80 0.03 9.33
C GLY A 145 -1.75 1.02 8.64
N ASN A 146 -1.58 1.29 7.35
CA ASN A 146 -2.45 2.17 6.56
C ASN A 146 -3.52 1.39 5.77
N LYS A 147 -4.27 2.05 4.86
CA LYS A 147 -5.43 1.48 4.17
C LYS A 147 -5.44 1.81 2.68
N PHE A 148 -4.35 1.50 1.99
CA PHE A 148 -4.20 1.81 0.57
C PHE A 148 -5.24 1.13 -0.32
N GLY A 149 -5.70 -0.07 0.05
CA GLY A 149 -6.60 -0.84 -0.80
C GLY A 149 -5.96 -1.07 -2.16
N LEU A 150 -6.67 -0.71 -3.24
CA LEU A 150 -6.16 -0.83 -4.60
C LEU A 150 -5.16 0.29 -5.01
N ASN A 151 -4.95 1.31 -4.17
CA ASN A 151 -4.07 2.45 -4.48
C ASN A 151 -2.62 2.15 -4.06
N ILE A 152 -1.99 1.21 -4.76
CA ILE A 152 -0.64 0.76 -4.45
C ILE A 152 0.37 1.86 -4.84
N PRO A 153 1.26 2.31 -3.94
CA PRO A 153 2.24 3.35 -4.26
C PRO A 153 3.34 2.82 -5.18
N HIS A 154 3.58 3.52 -6.29
CA HIS A 154 4.65 3.20 -7.25
C HIS A 154 5.97 3.92 -6.93
N PHE A 155 5.94 4.91 -6.03
CA PHE A 155 7.12 5.70 -5.63
C PHE A 155 7.86 6.35 -6.81
N PHE A 156 7.12 6.83 -7.82
CA PHE A 156 7.72 7.54 -8.95
C PHE A 156 8.30 8.89 -8.48
N GLY A 157 9.55 9.19 -8.85
CA GLY A 157 10.25 10.40 -8.37
C GLY A 157 10.92 10.25 -7.00
N MET A 158 11.02 9.02 -6.48
CA MET A 158 11.62 8.69 -5.19
C MET A 158 12.69 7.60 -5.35
N GLU A 159 13.50 7.68 -6.41
CA GLU A 159 14.46 6.62 -6.80
C GLU A 159 15.61 6.39 -5.79
N ASN A 160 15.73 7.27 -4.79
CA ASN A 160 16.73 7.18 -3.72
C ASN A 160 16.22 6.44 -2.46
N LEU A 161 15.01 5.88 -2.49
CA LEU A 161 14.51 5.04 -1.41
C LEU A 161 15.43 3.84 -1.16
N ILE A 162 15.71 3.62 0.12
CA ILE A 162 16.51 2.54 0.67
C ILE A 162 15.61 1.61 1.48
N ASP A 163 14.73 2.17 2.31
CA ASP A 163 13.86 1.42 3.21
C ASP A 163 12.40 1.80 2.99
N VAL A 164 11.56 0.81 2.64
CA VAL A 164 10.12 0.96 2.49
C VAL A 164 9.41 -0.05 3.39
N ASN A 165 8.64 0.46 4.35
CA ASN A 165 7.76 -0.33 5.20
C ASN A 165 6.29 -0.09 4.83
N LEU A 166 5.63 -1.16 4.36
CA LEU A 166 4.23 -1.24 3.99
C LEU A 166 3.55 -2.47 4.65
N GLU A 167 4.05 -2.90 5.81
CA GLU A 167 3.42 -3.98 6.59
C GLU A 167 2.03 -3.58 7.04
N ASP A 168 1.04 -4.48 6.94
CA ASP A 168 -0.35 -4.22 7.36
C ASP A 168 -0.93 -2.91 6.76
N ALA A 169 -0.53 -2.58 5.52
CA ALA A 169 -0.93 -1.33 4.88
C ALA A 169 -2.21 -1.46 4.01
N GLY A 170 -2.86 -2.62 4.08
CA GLY A 170 -4.07 -2.92 3.33
C GLY A 170 -3.89 -2.93 1.81
N LEU A 171 -2.67 -3.11 1.31
CA LEU A 171 -2.39 -3.22 -0.12
C LEU A 171 -3.18 -4.40 -0.69
N SER A 172 -4.01 -4.15 -1.70
CA SER A 172 -4.97 -5.12 -2.18
C SER A 172 -4.89 -5.31 -3.69
N GLY A 173 -5.12 -6.55 -4.14
CA GLY A 173 -5.28 -6.85 -5.55
C GLY A 173 -3.97 -7.20 -6.26
N PHE A 174 -3.96 -7.00 -7.57
CA PHE A 174 -2.86 -7.41 -8.44
C PHE A 174 -1.79 -6.31 -8.53
N VAL A 175 -0.53 -6.69 -8.33
CA VAL A 175 0.67 -5.91 -8.66
C VAL A 175 1.40 -6.49 -9.87
N GLU A 176 1.93 -5.59 -10.70
CA GLU A 176 2.84 -5.93 -11.80
C GLU A 176 4.17 -6.44 -11.24
N LYS A 177 4.86 -7.29 -12.02
CA LYS A 177 6.10 -7.95 -11.57
C LYS A 177 7.24 -6.97 -11.32
N ASP A 178 7.24 -5.84 -12.01
CA ASP A 178 8.28 -4.81 -12.07
C ASP A 178 7.91 -3.51 -11.35
N ILE A 179 6.80 -3.47 -10.60
CA ILE A 179 6.20 -2.25 -10.03
C ILE A 179 7.19 -1.32 -9.28
N TRP A 180 8.19 -1.90 -8.60
CA TRP A 180 9.19 -1.15 -7.80
C TRP A 180 10.61 -1.25 -8.34
N MET A 181 10.80 -1.69 -9.59
CA MET A 181 12.12 -1.82 -10.20
C MET A 181 12.81 -0.48 -10.50
N ASN A 182 12.08 0.63 -10.42
CA ASN A 182 12.65 1.98 -10.48
C ASN A 182 13.46 2.34 -9.22
N LEU A 183 13.25 1.65 -8.09
CA LEU A 183 13.91 1.91 -6.81
C LEU A 183 15.27 1.21 -6.76
N THR A 184 16.24 1.71 -7.53
CA THR A 184 17.54 1.05 -7.74
C THR A 184 18.43 0.98 -6.49
N ASN A 185 18.11 1.75 -5.44
CA ASN A 185 18.83 1.78 -4.16
C ASN A 185 18.11 1.03 -3.03
N LEU A 186 16.94 0.46 -3.30
CA LEU A 186 16.10 -0.19 -2.28
C LEU A 186 16.82 -1.42 -1.72
N ASP A 187 16.99 -1.45 -0.41
CA ASP A 187 17.64 -2.51 0.37
C ASP A 187 16.64 -3.25 1.27
N THR A 188 15.64 -2.53 1.80
CA THR A 188 14.58 -3.09 2.65
C THR A 188 13.21 -2.86 2.04
N LEU A 189 12.43 -3.93 1.89
CA LEU A 189 11.03 -3.88 1.45
C LEU A 189 10.15 -4.80 2.31
N LEU A 190 9.32 -4.21 3.16
CA LEU A 190 8.45 -4.96 4.07
C LEU A 190 6.99 -4.87 3.63
N LEU A 191 6.37 -6.03 3.37
CA LEU A 191 5.01 -6.17 2.80
C LEU A 191 4.18 -7.24 3.52
N TYR A 192 4.65 -7.72 4.67
CA TYR A 192 3.94 -8.66 5.53
C TYR A 192 2.51 -8.19 5.82
N GLN A 193 1.56 -9.13 5.92
CA GLN A 193 0.15 -8.86 6.22
C GLN A 193 -0.51 -7.87 5.25
N ASN A 194 -0.61 -8.23 3.97
CA ASN A 194 -1.38 -7.45 3.00
C ASN A 194 -2.43 -8.32 2.31
N HIS A 195 -3.09 -7.79 1.28
CA HIS A 195 -4.16 -8.44 0.52
C HIS A 195 -3.82 -8.58 -0.97
N LEU A 196 -2.52 -8.74 -1.27
CA LEU A 196 -2.04 -8.89 -2.64
C LEU A 196 -2.37 -10.28 -3.17
N ILE A 197 -2.81 -10.36 -4.44
CA ILE A 197 -3.09 -11.63 -5.13
C ILE A 197 -1.98 -12.04 -6.11
N SER A 198 -0.89 -11.25 -6.16
CA SER A 198 0.29 -11.51 -6.98
C SER A 198 1.56 -11.06 -6.27
N ILE A 199 2.70 -11.60 -6.74
CA ILE A 199 4.04 -11.31 -6.25
C ILE A 199 4.74 -10.35 -7.23
N PRO A 200 5.34 -9.24 -6.75
CA PRO A 200 6.23 -8.40 -7.54
C PRO A 200 7.58 -9.13 -7.72
N GLU A 201 7.62 -10.11 -8.62
CA GLU A 201 8.74 -11.06 -8.71
C GLU A 201 10.11 -10.41 -8.95
N GLU A 202 10.18 -9.36 -9.76
CA GLU A 202 11.47 -8.83 -10.21
C GLU A 202 12.26 -8.22 -9.06
N ILE A 203 11.59 -7.53 -8.12
CA ILE A 203 12.29 -6.90 -6.99
C ILE A 203 12.89 -7.96 -6.06
N PHE A 204 12.17 -9.08 -5.82
CA PHE A 204 12.65 -10.17 -4.98
C PHE A 204 13.72 -11.03 -5.68
N GLN A 205 13.66 -11.17 -7.00
CA GLN A 205 14.64 -11.94 -7.78
C GLN A 205 15.90 -11.16 -8.14
N SER A 206 15.86 -9.82 -8.11
CA SER A 206 17.00 -8.95 -8.44
C SER A 206 18.21 -9.12 -7.51
N LYS A 207 17.99 -9.65 -6.30
CA LYS A 207 18.96 -9.79 -5.21
C LYS A 207 19.51 -8.45 -4.68
N GLN A 208 18.83 -7.34 -4.97
CA GLN A 208 19.22 -6.04 -4.40
C GLN A 208 18.81 -5.90 -2.93
N LEU A 209 17.72 -6.56 -2.51
CA LEU A 209 17.19 -6.48 -1.15
C LEU A 209 18.03 -7.31 -0.18
N SER A 210 18.50 -6.68 0.90
CA SER A 210 19.11 -7.37 2.04
C SER A 210 18.07 -7.83 3.07
N SER A 211 16.91 -7.17 3.13
CA SER A 211 15.81 -7.46 4.06
C SER A 211 14.46 -7.36 3.35
N TRP A 212 13.61 -8.37 3.50
CA TRP A 212 12.27 -8.35 2.91
C TRP A 212 11.28 -9.22 3.69
N SER A 213 10.00 -8.86 3.62
CA SER A 213 8.88 -9.65 4.14
C SER A 213 7.72 -9.64 3.14
N PHE A 214 7.06 -10.79 2.93
CA PHE A 214 5.91 -10.90 2.02
C PHE A 214 4.83 -11.87 2.51
N ASP A 215 5.02 -12.48 3.69
CA ASP A 215 4.11 -13.50 4.21
C ASP A 215 2.74 -12.92 4.63
N GLU A 216 1.79 -13.81 4.91
CA GLU A 216 0.42 -13.47 5.33
C GLU A 216 -0.36 -12.60 4.33
N GLN A 217 -0.28 -12.92 3.04
CA GLN A 217 -1.16 -12.31 2.03
C GLN A 217 -2.56 -12.93 2.08
N THR A 218 -3.59 -12.13 2.34
CA THR A 218 -4.96 -12.63 2.51
C THR A 218 -5.96 -11.80 1.72
N ALA A 219 -6.86 -12.41 0.95
CA ALA A 219 -7.88 -11.61 0.25
C ALA A 219 -9.20 -12.36 0.11
N THR A 220 -10.30 -11.62 0.22
CA THR A 220 -11.64 -12.11 -0.10
C THR A 220 -12.06 -11.58 -1.47
N TYR A 221 -12.28 -12.49 -2.41
CA TYR A 221 -12.72 -12.16 -3.76
C TYR A 221 -14.20 -11.73 -3.78
N PRO A 222 -14.64 -10.99 -4.82
CA PRO A 222 -16.05 -10.67 -5.00
C PRO A 222 -16.92 -11.92 -5.09
N LYS A 223 -18.09 -11.88 -4.44
CA LYS A 223 -19.06 -12.98 -4.47
C LYS A 223 -19.49 -13.31 -5.89
N THR A 224 -19.60 -14.62 -6.20
CA THR A 224 -20.03 -15.12 -7.50
C THR A 224 -21.14 -16.17 -7.41
N THR A 225 -21.66 -16.61 -8.56
CA THR A 225 -22.71 -17.63 -8.66
C THR A 225 -22.41 -18.62 -9.78
N ILE A 226 -22.46 -19.91 -9.43
CA ILE A 226 -22.28 -21.04 -10.36
C ILE A 226 -23.49 -21.98 -10.29
N LYS A 227 -23.68 -22.82 -11.31
CA LYS A 227 -24.70 -23.87 -11.25
C LYS A 227 -24.14 -25.14 -10.62
N GLN A 228 -25.02 -25.92 -9.99
CA GLN A 228 -24.68 -27.24 -9.50
C GLN A 228 -24.09 -28.09 -10.62
N GLY A 229 -22.99 -28.78 -10.33
CA GLY A 229 -22.23 -29.55 -11.33
C GLY A 229 -21.19 -28.73 -12.11
N GLU A 230 -21.12 -27.40 -11.94
CA GLU A 230 -20.02 -26.58 -12.46
C GLU A 230 -18.86 -26.49 -11.46
N ASN A 231 -17.63 -26.39 -11.98
CA ASN A 231 -16.44 -26.05 -11.21
C ASN A 231 -16.23 -24.53 -11.17
N LEU A 232 -15.60 -24.04 -10.10
CA LEU A 232 -15.23 -22.63 -9.99
C LEU A 232 -13.80 -22.42 -10.52
N ASP A 233 -13.66 -21.55 -11.52
CA ASP A 233 -12.36 -21.09 -12.00
C ASP A 233 -12.05 -19.71 -11.39
N VAL A 234 -10.92 -19.57 -10.69
CA VAL A 234 -10.49 -18.34 -10.01
C VAL A 234 -9.15 -17.83 -10.56
N PHE A 235 -8.99 -16.51 -10.67
CA PHE A 235 -7.73 -15.89 -11.07
C PHE A 235 -6.87 -15.62 -9.83
N ILE A 236 -5.77 -16.34 -9.66
CA ILE A 236 -4.92 -16.25 -8.47
C ILE A 236 -3.43 -16.44 -8.83
N PRO A 237 -2.76 -15.39 -9.33
CA PRO A 237 -1.35 -15.47 -9.70
C PRO A 237 -0.45 -15.97 -8.58
N PHE A 238 -0.68 -15.53 -7.34
CA PHE A 238 0.12 -15.89 -6.18
C PHE A 238 0.40 -17.39 -6.07
N VAL A 239 -0.62 -18.25 -6.29
CA VAL A 239 -0.47 -19.71 -6.25
C VAL A 239 0.67 -20.18 -7.15
N TYR A 240 0.75 -19.64 -8.36
CA TYR A 240 1.74 -20.03 -9.36
C TYR A 240 3.08 -19.33 -9.16
N GLN A 241 3.07 -18.04 -8.84
CA GLN A 241 4.29 -17.24 -8.66
C GLN A 241 5.08 -17.68 -7.44
N ALA A 242 4.40 -18.15 -6.39
CA ALA A 242 5.05 -18.68 -5.20
C ALA A 242 6.03 -19.81 -5.52
N LEU A 243 5.80 -20.60 -6.60
CA LEU A 243 6.71 -21.67 -7.04
C LEU A 243 8.14 -21.22 -7.33
N ASP A 244 8.34 -19.96 -7.73
CA ASP A 244 9.68 -19.42 -7.99
C ASP A 244 10.45 -19.11 -6.71
N PHE A 245 9.75 -18.99 -5.58
CA PHE A 245 10.30 -18.68 -4.26
C PHE A 245 10.30 -19.89 -3.32
N ILE A 246 9.52 -20.92 -3.66
CA ILE A 246 9.38 -22.13 -2.85
C ILE A 246 9.91 -23.32 -3.63
N ALA A 247 10.92 -24.01 -3.08
CA ALA A 247 11.32 -25.29 -3.66
C ALA A 247 10.13 -26.25 -3.58
N ALA A 248 9.80 -26.93 -4.68
CA ALA A 248 8.79 -27.98 -4.70
C ALA A 248 9.14 -29.03 -3.63
N SER A 249 8.41 -29.01 -2.52
CA SER A 249 8.67 -29.80 -1.34
C SER A 249 7.36 -30.47 -0.93
N PRO A 250 7.38 -31.71 -0.42
CA PRO A 250 6.20 -32.32 0.22
C PRO A 250 5.71 -31.52 1.45
N ARG A 251 6.43 -30.45 1.82
CA ARG A 251 6.04 -29.49 2.86
C ARG A 251 5.17 -28.35 2.35
N ASN A 252 5.13 -28.06 1.05
CA ASN A 252 4.25 -27.02 0.52
C ASN A 252 2.86 -27.64 0.39
N ILE A 253 1.89 -27.04 1.06
CA ILE A 253 0.52 -27.53 1.07
C ILE A 253 -0.40 -26.47 0.48
N ILE A 254 -1.25 -26.93 -0.43
CA ILE A 254 -2.46 -26.22 -0.85
C ILE A 254 -3.63 -26.98 -0.26
N ILE A 255 -4.50 -26.28 0.47
CA ILE A 255 -5.69 -26.88 1.08
C ILE A 255 -6.90 -26.15 0.54
N ILE A 256 -7.89 -26.91 0.08
CA ILE A 256 -9.17 -26.37 -0.34
C ILE A 256 -10.18 -26.60 0.78
N ARG A 257 -10.84 -25.53 1.22
CA ARG A 257 -11.86 -25.58 2.27
C ARG A 257 -13.18 -25.04 1.78
N ASP A 258 -14.25 -25.45 2.47
CA ASP A 258 -15.59 -24.89 2.36
C ASP A 258 -16.14 -24.63 3.76
N ASN A 259 -16.53 -23.39 4.02
CA ASN A 259 -17.07 -22.96 5.32
C ASN A 259 -16.15 -23.36 6.49
N GLY A 260 -14.84 -23.22 6.29
CA GLY A 260 -13.79 -23.54 7.27
C GLY A 260 -13.44 -25.03 7.40
N SER A 261 -14.14 -25.94 6.70
CA SER A 261 -13.84 -27.37 6.72
C SER A 261 -13.04 -27.78 5.48
N THR A 262 -11.97 -28.56 5.65
CA THR A 262 -11.20 -29.11 4.52
C THR A 262 -12.10 -29.96 3.62
N LEU A 263 -12.17 -29.59 2.33
CA LEU A 263 -12.78 -30.41 1.29
C LEU A 263 -11.79 -31.46 0.80
N TYR A 264 -10.61 -31.02 0.37
CA TYR A 264 -9.54 -31.86 -0.16
C TYR A 264 -8.18 -31.13 -0.18
N GLU A 265 -7.11 -31.89 -0.34
CA GLU A 265 -5.73 -31.41 -0.41
C GLU A 265 -5.14 -31.86 -1.76
N PRO A 266 -5.15 -31.00 -2.80
CA PRO A 266 -4.62 -31.36 -4.11
C PRO A 266 -3.10 -31.31 -4.13
N GLU A 267 -2.49 -31.89 -5.17
CA GLU A 267 -1.10 -31.57 -5.49
C GLU A 267 -0.97 -30.10 -5.89
N TYR A 268 0.18 -29.51 -5.56
CA TYR A 268 0.45 -28.12 -5.90
C TYR A 268 0.50 -27.95 -7.44
N PRO A 269 -0.24 -27.00 -8.04
CA PRO A 269 -0.35 -26.90 -9.49
C PRO A 269 0.95 -26.44 -10.16
N THR A 270 1.10 -26.71 -11.45
CA THR A 270 2.19 -26.18 -12.29
C THR A 270 1.69 -25.08 -13.21
N TYR A 271 2.52 -24.07 -13.48
CA TYR A 271 2.16 -22.99 -14.40
C TYR A 271 2.25 -23.43 -15.87
N GLU A 272 1.12 -23.38 -16.60
CA GLU A 272 1.02 -23.75 -18.03
C GLU A 272 0.58 -22.58 -18.94
N GLY A 273 0.91 -21.35 -18.55
CA GLY A 273 0.60 -20.14 -19.32
C GLY A 273 -0.71 -19.43 -18.92
N SER A 274 -1.29 -19.78 -17.77
CA SER A 274 -2.45 -19.09 -17.19
C SER A 274 -2.39 -19.12 -15.67
N TYR A 275 -2.86 -18.04 -15.03
CA TYR A 275 -3.03 -17.93 -13.58
C TYR A 275 -4.44 -18.31 -13.10
N MET A 276 -5.23 -18.98 -13.95
CA MET A 276 -6.53 -19.54 -13.55
C MET A 276 -6.31 -20.83 -12.77
N TYR A 277 -6.93 -20.94 -11.60
CA TYR A 277 -6.96 -22.17 -10.78
C TYR A 277 -8.40 -22.69 -10.73
N THR A 278 -8.60 -23.98 -10.97
CA THR A 278 -9.93 -24.61 -10.89
C THR A 278 -10.10 -25.27 -9.54
N ILE A 279 -11.10 -24.83 -8.78
CA ILE A 279 -11.58 -25.49 -7.58
C ILE A 279 -12.68 -26.48 -7.99
N ASP A 280 -12.53 -27.76 -7.61
CA ASP A 280 -13.54 -28.79 -7.86
C ASP A 280 -14.74 -28.53 -6.94
N THR A 281 -15.81 -27.99 -7.53
CA THR A 281 -17.06 -27.65 -6.84
C THR A 281 -18.25 -28.40 -7.42
N ALA A 282 -18.05 -29.22 -8.45
CA ALA A 282 -19.14 -29.90 -9.16
C ALA A 282 -19.96 -30.83 -8.27
N PHE A 283 -19.36 -31.36 -7.20
CA PHE A 283 -20.01 -32.25 -6.24
C PHE A 283 -20.78 -31.51 -5.13
N LEU A 284 -20.64 -30.19 -5.00
CA LEU A 284 -21.29 -29.41 -3.95
C LEU A 284 -22.79 -29.27 -4.22
N ALA A 285 -23.57 -29.25 -3.14
CA ALA A 285 -25.02 -29.03 -3.20
C ALA A 285 -25.34 -27.55 -3.46
N PRO A 286 -26.56 -27.21 -3.93
CA PRO A 286 -26.99 -25.82 -4.01
C PRO A 286 -26.98 -25.16 -2.62
N GLY A 287 -26.56 -23.89 -2.54
CA GLY A 287 -26.42 -23.18 -1.28
C GLY A 287 -25.38 -22.06 -1.32
N GLU A 288 -25.13 -21.49 -0.14
CA GLU A 288 -24.06 -20.53 0.09
C GLU A 288 -22.81 -21.26 0.59
N HIS A 289 -21.68 -21.00 -0.05
CA HIS A 289 -20.39 -21.60 0.24
C HIS A 289 -19.34 -20.49 0.38
N LEU A 290 -18.48 -20.61 1.38
CA LEU A 290 -17.25 -19.82 1.47
C LEU A 290 -16.08 -20.75 1.19
N LEU A 291 -15.66 -20.76 -0.07
CA LEU A 291 -14.52 -21.57 -0.50
C LEU A 291 -13.24 -20.82 -0.13
N GLU A 292 -12.21 -21.56 0.26
CA GLU A 292 -10.90 -20.99 0.62
C GLU A 292 -9.79 -21.80 -0.05
N ILE A 293 -8.81 -21.10 -0.62
CA ILE A 293 -7.50 -21.67 -0.98
C ILE A 293 -6.51 -21.23 0.10
N SER A 294 -6.02 -22.16 0.90
CA SER A 294 -5.01 -21.91 1.93
C SER A 294 -3.65 -22.37 1.46
N LEU A 295 -2.64 -21.51 1.58
CA LEU A 295 -1.27 -21.76 1.15
C LEU A 295 -0.34 -21.69 2.37
N GLY A 296 0.47 -22.73 2.57
CA GLY A 296 1.41 -22.75 3.68
C GLY A 296 2.60 -23.66 3.45
N TYR A 297 3.57 -23.49 4.34
CA TYR A 297 4.70 -24.40 4.52
C TYR A 297 4.46 -25.27 5.76
N ASN A 298 4.81 -26.56 5.69
CA ASN A 298 4.94 -27.37 6.90
C ASN A 298 6.09 -26.81 7.74
N ASP A 299 5.71 -26.25 8.89
CA ASP A 299 6.45 -25.86 10.12
C ASP A 299 5.73 -24.69 10.84
N GLY A 300 4.60 -24.20 10.28
CA GLY A 300 3.68 -23.24 10.94
C GLY A 300 3.66 -21.84 10.31
N GLU A 301 4.44 -21.62 9.25
CA GLU A 301 4.52 -20.35 8.53
C GLU A 301 3.54 -20.38 7.34
N TYR A 302 2.56 -19.47 7.35
CA TYR A 302 1.54 -19.34 6.31
C TYR A 302 1.95 -18.27 5.30
N LEU A 303 1.92 -18.62 4.02
CA LEU A 303 2.08 -17.66 2.93
C LEU A 303 0.86 -16.77 2.80
N GLY A 304 -0.33 -17.34 2.99
CA GLY A 304 -1.59 -16.64 2.77
C GLY A 304 -2.79 -17.54 2.57
N TRP A 305 -3.97 -16.93 2.48
CA TRP A 305 -5.21 -17.62 2.11
C TRP A 305 -6.16 -16.69 1.36
N TYR A 306 -6.98 -17.29 0.49
CA TYR A 306 -7.85 -16.55 -0.41
C TYR A 306 -9.26 -17.11 -0.36
N ASP A 307 -10.21 -16.25 -0.04
CA ASP A 307 -11.62 -16.59 0.11
C ASP A 307 -12.42 -16.27 -1.15
N PHE A 308 -13.35 -17.17 -1.49
CA PHE A 308 -14.24 -17.06 -2.63
C PHE A 308 -15.68 -17.33 -2.15
N PRO A 309 -16.47 -16.28 -1.85
CA PRO A 309 -17.89 -16.43 -1.56
C PRO A 309 -18.65 -16.86 -2.82
N VAL A 310 -19.38 -17.97 -2.77
CA VAL A 310 -20.08 -18.56 -3.91
C VAL A 310 -21.51 -18.95 -3.55
N THR A 311 -22.46 -18.58 -4.40
CA THR A 311 -23.80 -19.18 -4.40
C THR A 311 -23.85 -20.27 -5.48
N ILE A 312 -24.21 -21.50 -5.10
CA ILE A 312 -24.46 -22.60 -6.04
C ILE A 312 -25.97 -22.72 -6.24
N THR A 313 -26.44 -22.59 -7.48
CA THR A 313 -27.87 -22.76 -7.84
C THR A 313 -28.15 -24.14 -8.41
N GLU A 314 -29.42 -24.55 -8.41
CA GLU A 314 -29.88 -25.70 -9.20
C GLU A 314 -29.60 -25.54 -10.72
#